data_AF-A0A0F3P5T7-F1
#
_entry.id   AF-A0A0F3P5T7-F1
#
_cell.length_a   1.000
_cell.length_b   1.000
_cell.length_c   1.000
_cell.angle_alpha   90.00
_cell.angle_beta   90.00
_cell.angle_gamma   90.00
#
_symmetry.space_group_name_H-M   'P 1'
#
loop_
_entity.id
_entity.type
_entity.pdbx_description
1 polymer ?
#
loop_
_entity_poly.entity_id
_entity_poly.type
_entity_poly.pdbx_seq_one_letter_code
_entity_poly.pdbx_strand_id
1 'polypeptide(L)' 'MITDTGYQGIQKIHNNSELPKKNKKNPLTKNDKKNNLNRCKRFGLRFNLISGIYNFELP' A
#
# COMPACT_ATOMS: atom_id res chain seq x y z
N MET A 1 17.86 7.77 -18.51
CA MET A 1 16.74 8.14 -17.61
C MET A 1 16.05 6.83 -17.23
N ILE A 2 16.50 6.17 -16.15
CA ILE A 2 15.94 4.89 -15.70
C ILE A 2 14.70 5.26 -14.89
N THR A 3 13.57 5.38 -15.56
CA THR A 3 12.31 5.74 -14.90
C THR A 3 11.78 4.54 -14.14
N ASP A 4 11.18 4.78 -12.97
CA ASP A 4 10.39 3.86 -12.13
C ASP A 4 9.18 3.20 -12.85
N THR A 5 9.36 2.62 -14.04
CA THR A 5 8.34 1.85 -14.79
C THR A 5 8.31 0.37 -14.41
N GLY A 6 9.10 -0.06 -13.41
CA GLY A 6 9.20 -1.47 -13.01
C GLY A 6 7.90 -2.09 -12.49
N TYR A 7 6.93 -1.28 -12.07
CA TYR A 7 5.66 -1.77 -11.48
C TYR A 7 4.48 -1.79 -12.46
N GLN A 8 4.62 -1.29 -13.69
CA GLN A 8 3.55 -1.37 -14.70
C GLN A 8 3.23 -2.82 -15.10
N GLY A 9 4.14 -3.77 -14.88
CA GLY A 9 3.91 -5.18 -15.16
C GLY A 9 2.90 -5.85 -14.23
N ILE A 10 2.76 -5.38 -12.99
CA ILE A 10 1.89 -6.05 -12.00
C ILE A 10 0.42 -5.98 -12.42
N GLN A 11 -0.01 -4.89 -13.04
CA GLN A 11 -1.37 -4.77 -13.58
C GLN A 11 -1.64 -5.80 -14.69
N LYS A 12 -0.62 -6.20 -15.46
CA LYS A 12 -0.76 -7.23 -16.51
C LYS A 12 -0.91 -8.64 -15.94
N ILE A 13 -0.39 -8.89 -14.75
CA ILE A 13 -0.40 -10.20 -14.08
C ILE A 13 -1.59 -10.32 -13.12
N HIS A 14 -1.98 -9.21 -12.50
CA HIS A 14 -3.05 -9.14 -11.51
C HIS A 14 -3.86 -7.85 -11.70
N ASN A 15 -4.91 -7.93 -12.51
CA ASN A 15 -5.74 -6.80 -12.91
C ASN A 15 -6.36 -6.04 -11.72
N ASN A 16 -6.58 -6.72 -10.58
CA ASN A 16 -7.16 -6.12 -9.38
C ASN A 16 -6.12 -5.43 -8.47
N SER A 17 -4.87 -5.29 -8.92
CA SER A 17 -3.80 -4.68 -8.11
C SER A 17 -3.87 -3.15 -8.16
N GLU A 18 -4.40 -2.55 -7.10
CA GLU A 18 -4.39 -1.10 -6.95
C GLU A 18 -3.12 -0.59 -6.25
N LEU A 19 -2.33 0.22 -6.98
CA LEU A 19 -1.18 0.92 -6.43
C LEU A 19 -1.60 2.22 -5.75
N PRO A 20 -0.95 2.61 -4.63
CA PRO A 20 -1.27 3.87 -3.97
C PRO A 20 -0.91 5.02 -4.91
N LYS A 21 -1.86 5.93 -5.12
CA LYS A 21 -1.64 7.10 -5.96
C LYS A 21 -0.67 8.04 -5.25
N LYS A 22 0.51 8.23 -5.85
CA LYS A 22 1.54 9.16 -5.39
C LYS A 22 1.91 10.04 -6.59
N ASN A 23 1.86 11.36 -6.42
CA ASN A 23 2.31 12.29 -7.44
C ASN A 23 3.13 13.40 -6.77
N LYS A 24 4.37 13.58 -7.22
CA LYS A 24 5.29 14.60 -6.70
C LYS A 24 4.97 15.99 -7.25
N LYS A 25 4.39 16.07 -8.46
CA LYS A 25 4.15 17.32 -9.19
C LYS A 25 2.76 17.89 -8.92
N ASN A 26 1.75 17.04 -8.79
CA ASN A 26 0.36 17.47 -8.61
C ASN A 26 -0.19 17.09 -7.23
N PRO A 27 -0.93 18.00 -6.55
CA PRO A 27 -1.57 17.69 -5.28
C PRO A 27 -2.55 16.52 -5.38
N LEU A 28 -2.58 15.67 -4.35
CA LEU A 28 -3.59 14.61 -4.23
C LEU A 28 -4.98 15.19 -3.97
N THR A 29 -6.00 14.58 -4.58
CA THR A 29 -7.40 14.92 -4.28
C THR A 29 -7.75 14.51 -2.84
N LYS A 30 -8.80 15.12 -2.26
CA LYS A 30 -9.26 14.79 -0.89
C LYS A 30 -9.59 13.29 -0.75
N ASN A 31 -10.20 12.71 -1.78
CA ASN A 31 -10.54 11.29 -1.81
C ASN A 31 -9.29 10.40 -1.84
N ASP A 32 -8.30 10.75 -2.67
CA ASP A 32 -7.02 10.03 -2.74
C ASP A 32 -6.29 10.04 -1.39
N LYS A 33 -6.29 11.18 -0.69
CA LYS A 33 -5.71 11.30 0.66
C LYS A 33 -6.43 10.41 1.68
N LYS A 34 -7.77 10.43 1.68
CA LYS A 34 -8.58 9.61 2.58
C LYS A 34 -8.36 8.11 2.34
N ASN A 35 -8.31 7.69 1.09
CA ASN A 35 -8.04 6.30 0.71
C ASN A 35 -6.64 5.85 1.13
N ASN A 36 -5.62 6.68 0.89
CA ASN A 36 -4.25 6.39 1.35
C ASN A 36 -4.17 6.27 2.88
N LEU A 37 -4.82 7.15 3.63
CA LEU A 37 -4.86 7.07 5.10
C LEU A 37 -5.51 5.76 5.59
N ASN A 38 -6.68 5.41 5.04
CA ASN A 38 -7.37 4.17 5.38
C ASN A 38 -6.55 2.92 5.04
N ARG A 39 -5.80 2.96 3.92
CA ARG A 39 -4.87 1.90 3.54
C ARG A 39 -3.73 1.76 4.55
N CYS A 40 -3.12 2.86 4.99
CA CYS A 40 -2.08 2.85 6.01
C CYS A 40 -2.59 2.31 7.36
N LYS A 41 -3.78 2.74 7.81
CA LYS A 41 -4.38 2.23 9.06
C LYS A 41 -4.62 0.72 9.02
N ARG A 42 -5.21 0.22 7.93
CA ARG A 42 -5.44 -1.23 7.74
C ARG A 42 -4.14 -2.01 7.68
N PHE A 43 -3.10 -1.46 7.06
CA PHE A 43 -1.79 -2.10 7.04
C PHE A 43 -1.20 -2.23 8.46
N GLY A 44 -1.25 -1.16 9.26
CA GLY A 44 -0.80 -1.19 10.65
C GLY A 44 -1.55 -2.21 11.50
N LEU A 45 -2.88 -2.30 11.36
CA LEU A 45 -3.67 -3.31 12.09
C LEU A 45 -3.30 -4.74 11.70
N ARG A 46 -3.14 -5.02 10.40
CA ARG A 46 -2.71 -6.34 9.92
C ARG A 46 -1.34 -6.71 10.44
N PHE A 47 -0.39 -5.78 10.39
CA PHE A 47 0.96 -6.00 10.90
C PHE A 47 0.97 -6.22 12.41
N ASN A 48 0.20 -5.43 13.17
CA ASN A 48 0.07 -5.59 14.61
C ASN A 48 -0.52 -6.97 14.97
N LEU A 49 -1.56 -7.43 14.26
CA LEU A 49 -2.12 -8.77 14.47
C LEU A 49 -1.09 -9.87 14.20
N ILE A 50 -0.39 -9.81 13.07
CA ILE A 50 0.66 -10.79 12.72
C ILE A 50 1.75 -10.80 13.80
N SER A 51 2.21 -9.61 14.21
CA SER A 51 3.21 -9.48 15.26
C SER A 51 2.70 -10.04 16.58
N GLY A 52 1.44 -9.77 16.96
CA GLY A 52 0.82 -10.35 18.14
C GLY A 52 0.86 -11.88 18.10
N ILE A 53 0.40 -12.49 17.01
CA ILE A 53 0.43 -13.95 16.84
C ILE A 53 1.84 -14.51 17.04
N TYR A 54 2.85 -13.94 16.37
CA TYR A 54 4.24 -14.37 16.56
C TYR A 54 4.73 -14.19 18.01
N ASN A 55 4.38 -13.09 18.68
CA ASN A 55 4.80 -12.85 20.07
C ASN A 55 4.05 -13.71 21.10
N PHE A 56 2.85 -14.20 20.78
CA PHE A 56 2.07 -15.10 21.64
C PHE A 56 2.37 -16.58 21.38
N GLU A 57 2.82 -16.94 20.17
CA GLU A 57 3.16 -18.32 19.78
C GLU A 57 4.65 -18.65 19.91
N LEU A 58 5.52 -17.66 20.16
CA LEU A 58 6.93 -17.88 20.49
C LEU A 58 7.11 -17.80 22.02
N PRO A 59 7.64 -18.86 22.67
CA PRO A 59 7.87 -18.87 24.12
C PRO A 59 8.95 -17.89 24.58
#